data_AF-A0A2M4DP15-F1
#
_entry.id   AF-A0A2M4DP15-F1
#
_cell.length_a   1.000
_cell.length_b   1.000
_cell.length_c   1.000
_cell.angle_alpha   90.00
_cell.angle_beta   90.00
_cell.angle_gamma   90.00
#
_symmetry.space_group_name_H-M   'P 1'
#
loop_
_entity.id
_entity.type
_entity.pdbx_description
1 polymer ?
#
loop_
_entity_poly.entity_id
_entity_poly.type
_entity_poly.pdbx_seq_one_letter_code
_entity_poly.pdbx_strand_id
1 'polypeptide(L)'
;MHKIYTFMVHFIFFNLNVLFYLSIVHTQSLEHPVRTNQIPRQIPDQSIYTQPVPGIIMGGVLPFGCIFIQLFFILNSLWSSQMYYMFGFLFLVFLILVITCSETTILLCYFHLCAEDYHWWWRSFLTSGFTAVYLFVYCCHYFATKLQIEDAASTFLYFGYTLIMVFLFFLLTGSIGFFACFWFIRKIYSVVKVD
;
A
#
# COMPACT_ATOMS: atom_id res chain seq x y z
N MET A 1 -22.72 7.88 -11.77
CA MET A 1 -21.64 8.86 -12.02
C MET A 1 -21.44 9.80 -10.83
N HIS A 2 -22.33 10.77 -10.54
CA HIS A 2 -22.11 11.79 -9.49
C HIS A 2 -21.80 11.23 -8.07
N LYS A 3 -22.49 10.18 -7.63
CA LYS A 3 -22.25 9.54 -6.31
C LYS A 3 -20.86 8.89 -6.17
N ILE A 4 -20.29 8.40 -7.28
CA ILE A 4 -18.95 7.80 -7.32
C ILE A 4 -17.90 8.90 -7.18
N TYR A 5 -18.09 10.03 -7.86
CA TYR A 5 -17.20 11.19 -7.73
C TYR A 5 -17.20 11.77 -6.31
N THR A 6 -18.38 11.95 -5.69
CA THR A 6 -18.45 12.44 -4.31
C THR A 6 -17.77 11.50 -3.32
N PHE A 7 -17.95 10.18 -3.48
CA PHE A 7 -17.29 9.17 -2.66
C PHE A 7 -15.76 9.18 -2.86
N MET A 8 -15.30 9.27 -4.11
CA MET A 8 -13.86 9.36 -4.41
C MET A 8 -13.23 10.63 -3.86
N VAL A 9 -13.91 11.78 -3.96
CA VAL A 9 -13.41 13.04 -3.39
C VAL A 9 -13.32 12.93 -1.86
N HIS A 10 -14.34 12.39 -1.19
CA HIS A 10 -14.28 12.17 0.26
C HIS A 10 -13.20 11.16 0.66
N PHE A 11 -13.01 10.09 -0.12
CA PHE A 11 -11.99 9.09 0.12
C PHE A 11 -10.57 9.66 -0.08
N ILE A 12 -10.35 10.45 -1.14
CA ILE A 12 -9.08 11.14 -1.39
C ILE A 12 -8.82 12.15 -0.26
N PHE A 13 -9.81 12.96 0.13
CA PHE A 13 -9.68 13.87 1.26
C PHE A 13 -9.39 13.13 2.56
N PHE A 14 -10.05 12.00 2.83
CA PHE A 14 -9.79 11.19 4.01
C PHE A 14 -8.33 10.66 4.01
N ASN A 15 -7.86 10.10 2.91
CA ASN A 15 -6.47 9.61 2.81
C ASN A 15 -5.44 10.75 2.84
N LEU A 16 -5.75 11.92 2.27
CA LEU A 16 -4.91 13.11 2.41
C LEU A 16 -4.88 13.62 3.86
N ASN A 17 -6.02 13.63 4.54
CA ASN A 17 -6.10 13.99 5.95
C ASN A 17 -5.36 12.97 6.82
N VAL A 18 -5.36 11.68 6.46
CA VAL A 18 -4.52 10.67 7.09
C VAL A 18 -3.05 11.00 6.85
N LEU A 19 -2.59 11.22 5.62
CA LEU A 19 -1.20 11.63 5.33
C LEU A 19 -0.78 12.92 6.06
N PHE A 20 -1.70 13.88 6.18
CA PHE A 20 -1.48 15.14 6.87
C PHE A 20 -1.42 14.94 8.40
N TYR A 21 -2.35 14.17 8.96
CA TYR A 21 -2.36 13.78 10.37
C TYR A 21 -1.10 12.99 10.74
N LEU A 22 -0.67 12.08 9.87
CA LEU A 22 0.56 11.33 10.02
C LEU A 22 1.78 12.28 10.01
N SER A 23 1.79 13.29 9.13
CA SER A 23 2.86 14.31 9.09
C SER A 23 2.92 15.19 10.34
N ILE A 24 1.76 15.50 10.92
CA ILE A 24 1.67 16.20 12.21
C ILE A 24 2.16 15.30 13.36
N VAL A 25 1.79 14.02 13.36
CA VAL A 25 2.27 13.02 14.34
C VAL A 25 3.78 12.78 14.24
N HIS A 26 4.40 13.00 13.08
CA HIS A 26 5.86 12.99 12.95
C HIS A 26 6.52 14.21 13.61
N THR A 27 5.85 15.37 13.61
CA THR A 27 6.38 16.63 14.17
C THR A 27 6.13 16.76 15.67
N GLN A 28 5.04 16.17 16.18
CA GLN A 28 4.85 16.01 17.60
C GLN A 28 5.66 14.80 18.04
N SER A 29 6.71 15.00 18.83
CA SER A 29 7.47 13.93 19.47
C SER A 29 6.49 12.95 20.11
N LEU A 30 6.20 11.84 19.44
CA LEU A 30 5.45 10.75 20.02
C LEU A 30 6.17 10.42 21.32
N GLU A 31 5.49 10.61 22.44
CA GLU A 31 6.06 10.39 23.76
C GLU A 31 6.49 8.93 23.81
N HIS A 32 7.78 8.70 23.57
CA HIS A 32 8.34 7.36 23.49
C HIS A 32 8.24 6.78 24.90
N PRO A 33 7.74 5.54 25.07
CA PRO A 33 7.61 4.93 26.39
C PRO A 33 8.95 4.72 27.09
N VAL A 34 10.06 5.00 26.41
CA VAL A 34 11.44 4.87 26.88
C VAL A 34 12.18 6.17 26.60
N ARG A 35 13.05 6.59 27.54
CA ARG A 35 13.94 7.72 27.32
C ARG A 35 14.89 7.42 26.16
N THR A 36 14.76 8.15 25.06
CA THR A 36 15.71 8.08 23.95
C THR A 36 17.00 8.79 24.32
N ASN A 37 18.14 8.24 23.89
CA ASN A 37 19.43 8.92 24.01
C ASN A 37 19.43 10.12 23.05
N GLN A 38 19.87 11.31 23.48
CA GLN A 38 19.74 12.55 22.70
C GLN A 38 20.63 12.60 21.44
N ILE A 39 21.59 11.68 21.33
CA ILE A 39 22.48 11.59 20.16
C ILE A 39 21.93 10.50 19.23
N PRO A 40 21.50 10.82 18.00
CA PRO A 40 21.09 9.81 17.03
C PRO A 40 22.30 8.92 16.70
N ARG A 41 22.17 7.63 16.98
CA ARG A 41 23.21 6.65 16.67
C ARG A 41 23.35 6.54 15.15
N GLN A 42 24.60 6.50 14.64
CA GLN A 42 24.84 6.30 13.22
C GLN A 42 24.30 4.94 12.78
N ILE A 43 23.57 4.93 11.66
CA ILE A 43 22.99 3.73 11.07
C ILE A 43 24.14 2.92 10.43
N PRO A 44 24.31 1.65 10.78
CA PRO A 44 25.36 0.81 10.18
C PRO A 44 25.13 0.61 8.68
N ASP A 45 26.20 0.43 7.91
CA ASP A 45 26.12 0.18 6.46
C ASP A 45 25.33 -1.11 6.17
N GLN A 46 24.23 -0.95 5.45
CA GLN A 46 23.31 -2.04 5.15
C GLN A 46 23.64 -2.70 3.81
N SER A 47 23.56 -4.04 3.80
CA SER A 47 23.73 -4.85 2.58
C SER A 47 22.73 -4.44 1.50
N ILE A 48 23.05 -4.70 0.22
CA ILE A 48 22.22 -4.26 -0.92
C ILE A 48 20.75 -4.73 -0.80
N TYR A 49 20.47 -5.87 -0.16
CA TYR A 49 19.11 -6.38 0.04
C TYR A 49 18.33 -5.69 1.17
N THR A 50 19.03 -5.10 2.13
CA THR A 50 18.43 -4.38 3.27
C THR A 50 18.22 -2.89 2.95
N GLN A 51 18.80 -2.41 1.85
CA GLN A 51 18.60 -1.06 1.32
C GLN A 51 17.10 -0.77 1.09
N PRO A 52 16.66 0.49 1.28
CA PRO A 52 15.25 0.87 1.27
C PRO A 52 14.52 0.57 -0.04
N VAL A 53 15.19 0.79 -1.17
CA VAL A 53 14.58 0.64 -2.51
C VAL A 53 14.28 -0.83 -2.85
N PRO A 54 15.24 -1.77 -2.79
CA PRO A 54 14.95 -3.17 -3.08
C PRO A 54 13.98 -3.80 -2.07
N GLY A 55 14.02 -3.39 -0.80
CA GLY A 55 13.03 -3.82 0.20
C GLY A 55 11.60 -3.46 -0.20
N ILE A 56 11.35 -2.20 -0.59
CA ILE A 56 10.03 -1.73 -1.03
C ILE A 56 9.53 -2.54 -2.24
N ILE A 57 10.41 -2.79 -3.22
CA ILE A 57 10.06 -3.52 -4.44
C ILE A 57 9.70 -4.97 -4.12
N MET A 58 10.51 -5.65 -3.32
CA MET A 58 10.26 -7.05 -2.93
C MET A 58 9.03 -7.20 -2.03
N GLY A 59 8.81 -6.26 -1.11
CA GLY A 59 7.67 -6.27 -0.20
C GLY A 59 6.32 -6.20 -0.92
N GLY A 60 6.26 -5.51 -2.06
CA GLY A 60 5.04 -5.41 -2.87
C GLY A 60 4.71 -6.65 -3.72
N VAL A 61 5.67 -7.57 -3.94
CA VAL A 61 5.45 -8.76 -4.80
C VAL A 61 4.49 -9.75 -4.15
N LEU A 62 4.65 -10.02 -2.85
CA LEU A 62 3.81 -10.96 -2.10
C LEU A 62 2.32 -10.58 -2.11
N PRO A 63 1.92 -9.34 -1.73
CA PRO A 63 0.53 -8.93 -1.77
C PRO A 63 -0.02 -8.88 -3.20
N PHE A 64 0.79 -8.52 -4.20
CA PHE A 64 0.39 -8.59 -5.60
C PHE A 64 0.11 -10.02 -6.06
N GLY A 65 0.99 -10.98 -5.73
CA GLY A 65 0.80 -12.39 -6.07
C GLY A 65 -0.47 -12.98 -5.47
N CYS A 66 -0.81 -12.57 -4.24
CA CYS A 66 -2.00 -13.05 -3.55
C CYS A 66 -3.33 -12.58 -4.19
N ILE A 67 -3.32 -11.42 -4.85
CA ILE A 67 -4.50 -10.84 -5.54
C ILE A 67 -4.49 -11.04 -7.06
N PHE A 68 -3.45 -11.68 -7.61
CA PHE A 68 -3.24 -11.76 -9.07
C PHE A 68 -4.38 -12.48 -9.80
N ILE A 69 -4.79 -13.64 -9.30
CA ILE A 69 -5.86 -14.45 -9.90
C ILE A 69 -7.19 -13.66 -9.84
N GLN A 70 -7.42 -12.97 -8.74
CA GLN A 70 -8.60 -12.18 -8.46
C GLN A 70 -8.69 -10.97 -9.39
N LEU A 71 -7.56 -10.31 -9.65
CA LEU A 71 -7.47 -9.20 -10.60
C LEU A 71 -7.84 -9.63 -12.02
N PHE A 72 -7.41 -10.82 -12.45
CA PHE A 72 -7.80 -11.38 -13.75
C PHE A 72 -9.32 -11.57 -13.84
N PHE A 73 -9.95 -12.12 -12.81
CA PHE A 73 -11.42 -12.28 -12.79
C PHE A 73 -12.12 -10.92 -12.79
N ILE A 74 -11.65 -9.95 -12.00
CA ILE A 74 -12.24 -8.61 -11.91
C ILE A 74 -12.18 -7.89 -13.26
N LEU A 75 -11.02 -7.89 -13.95
CA LEU A 75 -10.88 -7.23 -15.24
C LEU A 75 -11.73 -7.88 -16.33
N ASN A 76 -11.80 -9.21 -16.38
CA ASN A 76 -12.67 -9.90 -17.35
C ASN A 76 -14.16 -9.62 -17.08
N SER A 77 -14.58 -9.64 -15.82
CA SER A 77 -15.98 -9.40 -15.46
C SER A 77 -16.42 -7.95 -15.66
N LEU A 78 -15.53 -6.97 -15.44
CA LEU A 78 -15.78 -5.54 -15.71
C LEU A 78 -16.14 -5.29 -17.19
N TRP A 79 -15.50 -6.02 -18.11
CA TRP A 79 -15.75 -5.90 -19.55
C TRP A 79 -16.91 -6.76 -20.05
N SER A 80 -17.22 -7.88 -19.37
CA SER A 80 -18.29 -8.81 -19.77
C SER A 80 -19.68 -8.47 -19.19
N SER A 81 -19.86 -7.34 -18.48
CA SER A 81 -21.14 -6.88 -17.92
C SER A 81 -21.85 -7.82 -16.92
N GLN A 82 -21.14 -8.82 -16.37
CA GLN A 82 -21.66 -9.79 -15.39
C GLN A 82 -21.44 -9.31 -13.94
N MET A 83 -21.95 -8.11 -13.60
CA MET A 83 -21.66 -7.39 -12.35
C MET A 83 -22.16 -8.10 -11.07
N TYR A 84 -23.10 -9.04 -11.19
CA TYR A 84 -23.80 -9.63 -10.02
C TYR A 84 -23.05 -10.76 -9.31
N TYR A 85 -22.12 -11.46 -9.97
CA TYR A 85 -21.34 -12.54 -9.34
C TYR A 85 -20.14 -12.05 -8.49
N MET A 86 -19.84 -10.75 -8.52
CA MET A 86 -18.57 -10.22 -8.00
C MET A 86 -18.62 -9.70 -6.56
N PHE A 87 -19.78 -9.33 -6.01
CA PHE A 87 -19.80 -8.59 -4.73
C PHE A 87 -19.27 -9.43 -3.55
N GLY A 88 -19.67 -10.70 -3.45
CA GLY A 88 -19.16 -11.61 -2.42
C GLY A 88 -17.67 -11.96 -2.60
N PHE A 89 -17.24 -12.14 -3.86
CA PHE A 89 -15.85 -12.41 -4.19
C PHE A 89 -14.96 -11.21 -3.84
N LEU A 90 -15.32 -10.00 -4.29
CA LEU A 90 -14.59 -8.75 -4.01
C LEU A 90 -14.37 -8.51 -2.52
N PHE A 91 -15.38 -8.80 -1.68
CA PHE A 91 -15.24 -8.65 -0.23
C PHE A 91 -14.17 -9.59 0.34
N LEU A 92 -14.15 -10.85 -0.12
CA LEU A 92 -13.13 -11.83 0.27
C LEU A 92 -11.72 -11.38 -0.18
N VAL A 93 -11.59 -10.91 -1.42
CA VAL A 93 -10.33 -10.36 -1.94
C VAL A 93 -9.85 -9.17 -1.13
N PHE A 94 -10.76 -8.27 -0.75
CA PHE A 94 -10.44 -7.12 0.09
C PHE A 94 -9.90 -7.53 1.46
N LEU A 95 -10.47 -8.56 2.10
CA LEU A 95 -9.96 -9.07 3.37
C LEU A 95 -8.56 -9.68 3.25
N ILE A 96 -8.34 -10.51 2.23
CA ILE A 96 -7.01 -11.11 1.98
C ILE A 96 -5.97 -10.03 1.70
N LEU A 97 -6.34 -9.00 0.93
CA LEU A 97 -5.48 -7.86 0.64
C LEU A 97 -5.11 -7.11 1.92
N VAL A 98 -6.06 -6.83 2.81
CA VAL A 98 -5.77 -6.17 4.10
C VAL A 98 -4.78 -7.00 4.92
N ILE A 99 -4.99 -8.32 5.03
CA ILE A 99 -4.13 -9.22 5.80
C ILE A 99 -2.73 -9.24 5.21
N THR A 100 -2.59 -9.52 3.91
CA THR A 100 -1.28 -9.63 3.25
C THR A 100 -0.53 -8.30 3.21
N CYS A 101 -1.20 -7.17 2.98
CA CYS A 101 -0.58 -5.85 3.09
C CYS A 101 -0.09 -5.58 4.52
N SER A 102 -0.87 -5.93 5.54
CA SER A 102 -0.44 -5.74 6.93
C SER A 102 0.76 -6.63 7.30
N GLU A 103 0.73 -7.90 6.92
CA GLU A 103 1.79 -8.88 7.19
C GLU A 103 3.12 -8.47 6.55
N THR A 104 3.11 -8.18 5.25
CA THR A 104 4.31 -7.82 4.49
C THR A 104 4.96 -6.54 5.00
N THR A 105 4.16 -5.54 5.37
CA THR A 105 4.67 -4.28 5.91
C THR A 105 5.26 -4.48 7.31
N ILE A 106 4.60 -5.27 8.18
CA ILE A 106 5.12 -5.59 9.52
C ILE A 106 6.44 -6.35 9.44
N LEU A 107 6.53 -7.36 8.56
CA LEU A 107 7.75 -8.14 8.38
C LEU A 107 8.93 -7.28 7.92
N LEU A 108 8.73 -6.42 6.92
CA LEU A 108 9.79 -5.50 6.47
C LEU A 108 10.16 -4.51 7.57
N CYS A 109 9.17 -3.97 8.28
CA CYS A 109 9.41 -3.07 9.40
C CYS A 109 10.23 -3.73 10.51
N TYR A 110 9.97 -5.01 10.81
CA TYR A 110 10.73 -5.77 11.79
C TYR A 110 12.18 -5.96 11.38
N PHE A 111 12.45 -6.35 10.13
CA PHE A 111 13.82 -6.47 9.62
C PHE A 111 14.58 -5.15 9.65
N HIS A 112 13.92 -4.03 9.31
CA HIS A 112 14.53 -2.71 9.43
C HIS A 112 14.84 -2.34 10.88
N LEU A 113 13.97 -2.69 11.84
CA LEU A 113 14.23 -2.49 13.26
C LEU A 113 15.43 -3.32 13.74
N CYS A 114 15.57 -4.57 13.27
CA CYS A 114 16.73 -5.41 13.56
C CYS A 114 18.03 -4.87 12.96
N ALA A 115 17.94 -4.12 11.86
CA ALA A 115 19.06 -3.45 11.21
C ALA A 115 19.39 -2.07 11.82
N GLU A 116 18.85 -1.78 13.02
CA GLU A 116 18.99 -0.50 13.74
C GLU A 116 18.54 0.73 12.91
N ASP A 117 17.61 0.56 11.96
CA ASP A 117 17.19 1.61 11.04
C ASP A 117 15.86 2.23 11.48
N TYR A 118 15.89 3.46 11.98
CA TYR A 118 14.73 4.11 12.61
C TYR A 118 13.78 4.78 11.61
N HIS A 119 14.13 4.83 10.33
CA HIS A 119 13.37 5.49 9.27
C HIS A 119 12.21 4.63 8.72
N TRP A 120 11.37 4.09 9.59
CA TRP A 120 10.28 3.18 9.21
C TRP A 120 9.07 3.90 8.60
N TRP A 121 8.83 5.15 8.98
CA TRP A 121 7.57 5.86 8.77
C TRP A 121 7.12 5.96 7.28
N TRP A 122 7.94 6.57 6.42
CA TRP A 122 7.65 6.63 4.97
C TRP A 122 7.86 5.29 4.25
N ARG A 123 8.78 4.46 4.76
CA ARG A 123 9.09 3.15 4.15
C ARG A 123 7.92 2.18 4.27
N SER A 124 7.24 2.14 5.41
CA SER A 124 6.05 1.32 5.62
C SER A 124 4.92 1.69 4.67
N PHE A 125 4.66 2.98 4.46
CA PHE A 125 3.64 3.44 3.51
C PHE A 125 4.00 3.08 2.05
N LEU A 126 5.25 3.31 1.65
CA LEU A 126 5.69 3.03 0.28
C LEU A 126 5.76 1.53 -0.03
N THR A 127 6.13 0.69 0.94
CA THR A 127 6.23 -0.76 0.76
C THR A 127 4.89 -1.39 0.38
N SER A 128 3.83 -1.12 1.15
CA SER A 128 2.50 -1.65 0.81
C SER A 128 1.88 -0.93 -0.40
N GLY A 129 2.12 0.37 -0.55
CA GLY A 129 1.66 1.16 -1.70
C GLY A 129 2.24 0.67 -3.03
N PHE A 130 3.48 0.16 -3.05
CA PHE A 130 4.16 -0.30 -4.28
C PHE A 130 3.38 -1.40 -5.03
N THR A 131 2.50 -2.13 -4.34
CA THR A 131 1.54 -3.07 -4.96
C THR A 131 0.71 -2.45 -6.08
N ALA A 132 0.37 -1.16 -5.98
CA ALA A 132 -0.36 -0.44 -7.00
C ALA A 132 0.45 -0.25 -8.29
N VAL A 133 1.78 -0.19 -8.21
CA VAL A 133 2.64 -0.12 -9.39
C VAL A 133 2.57 -1.45 -10.16
N TYR A 134 2.59 -2.59 -9.47
CA TYR A 134 2.38 -3.89 -10.10
C TYR A 134 0.99 -4.01 -10.74
N LEU A 135 -0.05 -3.47 -10.10
CA LEU A 135 -1.39 -3.37 -10.67
C LEU A 135 -1.39 -2.55 -11.98
N PHE A 136 -0.71 -1.40 -12.01
CA PHE A 136 -0.62 -0.56 -13.20
C PHE A 136 0.04 -1.27 -14.38
N VAL A 137 1.17 -1.95 -14.13
CA VAL A 137 1.86 -2.76 -15.14
C VAL A 137 0.94 -3.86 -15.68
N TYR A 138 0.18 -4.52 -14.79
CA TYR A 138 -0.78 -5.54 -15.19
C TYR A 138 -1.90 -4.99 -16.07
N CYS A 139 -2.46 -3.81 -15.76
CA CYS A 139 -3.46 -3.17 -16.60
C CYS A 139 -2.89 -2.79 -17.98
N CYS A 140 -1.65 -2.30 -18.05
CA CYS A 140 -0.99 -2.03 -19.33
C CYS A 140 -0.82 -3.30 -20.17
N HIS A 141 -0.43 -4.42 -19.54
CA HIS A 141 -0.33 -5.72 -20.20
C HIS A 141 -1.70 -6.23 -20.68
N TYR A 142 -2.76 -6.05 -19.87
CA TYR A 142 -4.12 -6.43 -20.23
C TYR A 142 -4.63 -5.63 -21.43
N PHE A 143 -4.35 -4.33 -21.48
CA PHE A 143 -4.66 -3.48 -22.63
C PHE A 143 -4.01 -3.99 -23.91
N ALA A 144 -2.71 -4.32 -23.88
CA ALA A 144 -1.97 -4.77 -25.06
C ALA A 144 -2.37 -6.17 -25.57
N THR A 145 -2.81 -7.07 -24.68
CA THR A 145 -3.02 -8.49 -25.02
C THR A 145 -4.48 -8.90 -25.21
N LYS A 146 -5.42 -8.20 -24.57
CA LYS A 146 -6.84 -8.58 -24.53
C LYS A 146 -7.78 -7.54 -25.11
N LEU A 147 -7.39 -6.26 -25.15
CA LEU A 147 -8.25 -5.21 -25.67
C LEU A 147 -7.88 -4.89 -27.13
N GLN A 148 -8.80 -5.19 -28.05
CA GLN A 148 -8.75 -4.69 -29.44
C GLN A 148 -9.49 -3.36 -29.53
N ILE A 149 -8.95 -2.32 -28.90
CA ILE A 149 -9.49 -0.96 -29.01
C ILE A 149 -8.62 -0.18 -30.00
N GLU A 150 -9.12 0.07 -31.21
CA GLU A 150 -8.44 0.85 -32.25
C GLU A 150 -8.65 2.37 -32.08
N ASP A 151 -9.65 2.77 -31.29
CA ASP A 151 -10.04 4.17 -31.14
C ASP A 151 -9.19 4.91 -30.09
N ALA A 152 -8.62 6.05 -30.49
CA ALA A 152 -7.75 6.86 -29.64
C ALA A 152 -8.49 7.45 -28.43
N ALA A 153 -9.78 7.81 -28.61
CA ALA A 153 -10.60 8.36 -27.53
C ALA A 153 -10.86 7.34 -26.41
N SER A 154 -11.18 6.09 -26.78
CA SER A 154 -11.40 4.99 -25.84
C SER A 154 -10.11 4.59 -25.11
N THR A 155 -8.96 4.67 -25.79
CA THR A 155 -7.65 4.43 -25.18
C THR A 155 -7.33 5.46 -24.10
N PHE A 156 -7.57 6.75 -24.38
CA PHE A 156 -7.37 7.81 -23.39
C PHE A 156 -8.26 7.63 -22.16
N LEU A 157 -9.54 7.29 -22.37
CA LEU A 157 -10.47 7.03 -21.27
C LEU A 157 -10.02 5.82 -20.42
N TYR A 158 -9.60 4.72 -21.06
CA TYR A 158 -9.11 3.54 -20.35
C TYR A 158 -7.93 3.85 -19.43
N PHE A 159 -6.92 4.56 -19.94
CA PHE A 159 -5.76 4.97 -19.14
C PHE A 159 -6.14 5.98 -18.04
N GLY A 160 -7.06 6.91 -18.32
CA GLY A 160 -7.59 7.83 -17.31
C GLY A 160 -8.25 7.11 -16.14
N TYR A 161 -9.16 6.16 -16.41
CA TYR A 161 -9.81 5.37 -15.36
C TYR A 161 -8.82 4.46 -14.62
N THR A 162 -7.88 3.86 -15.34
CA THR A 162 -6.86 2.97 -14.76
C THR A 162 -5.93 3.73 -13.82
N LEU A 163 -5.43 4.90 -14.22
CA LEU A 163 -4.57 5.74 -13.38
C LEU A 163 -5.27 6.14 -12.08
N ILE A 164 -6.53 6.56 -12.18
CA ILE A 164 -7.34 6.93 -11.02
C ILE A 164 -7.55 5.72 -10.08
N MET A 165 -7.87 4.55 -10.63
CA MET A 165 -8.06 3.32 -9.84
C MET A 165 -6.77 2.89 -9.14
N VAL A 166 -5.64 2.90 -9.85
CA VAL A 166 -4.31 2.59 -9.31
C VAL A 166 -3.93 3.58 -8.20
N PHE A 167 -4.18 4.87 -8.39
CA PHE A 167 -3.86 5.88 -7.39
C PHE A 167 -4.68 5.70 -6.11
N LEU A 168 -5.98 5.39 -6.22
CA LEU A 168 -6.81 5.07 -5.05
C LEU A 168 -6.33 3.80 -4.34
N PHE A 169 -5.95 2.78 -5.10
CA PHE A 169 -5.42 1.53 -4.57
C PHE A 169 -4.09 1.75 -3.83
N PHE A 170 -3.21 2.60 -4.37
CA PHE A 170 -1.95 3.02 -3.74
C PHE A 170 -2.19 3.67 -2.38
N LEU A 171 -3.12 4.64 -2.30
CA LEU A 171 -3.44 5.32 -1.05
C LEU A 171 -4.06 4.38 -0.01
N LEU A 172 -4.97 3.51 -0.45
CA LEU A 172 -5.63 2.51 0.40
C LEU A 172 -4.61 1.54 1.01
N THR A 173 -3.83 0.86 0.17
CA THR A 173 -2.82 -0.13 0.59
C THR A 173 -1.71 0.51 1.41
N GLY A 174 -1.25 1.70 1.01
CA GLY A 174 -0.30 2.52 1.76
C GLY A 174 -0.78 2.83 3.18
N SER A 175 -2.02 3.30 3.31
CA SER A 175 -2.61 3.64 4.62
C SER A 175 -2.77 2.42 5.53
N ILE A 176 -3.25 1.29 4.98
CA ILE A 176 -3.42 0.03 5.75
C ILE A 176 -2.07 -0.45 6.29
N GLY A 177 -1.05 -0.52 5.43
CA GLY A 177 0.30 -0.94 5.83
C GLY A 177 0.91 -0.01 6.87
N PHE A 178 0.69 1.30 6.70
CA PHE A 178 1.11 2.30 7.67
C PHE A 178 0.49 2.08 9.06
N PHE A 179 -0.83 1.95 9.15
CA PHE A 179 -1.53 1.75 10.43
C PHE A 179 -1.12 0.43 11.11
N ALA A 180 -0.92 -0.63 10.33
CA ALA A 180 -0.44 -1.92 10.83
C ALA A 180 0.96 -1.79 11.47
N CYS A 181 1.90 -1.15 10.77
CA CYS A 181 3.24 -0.88 11.31
C CYS A 181 3.21 0.01 12.55
N PHE A 182 2.42 1.07 12.54
CA PHE A 182 2.27 1.97 13.69
C PHE A 182 1.80 1.21 14.94
N TRP A 183 0.78 0.35 14.79
CA TRP A 183 0.26 -0.46 15.88
C TRP A 183 1.29 -1.48 16.38
N PHE A 184 2.00 -2.14 15.47
CA PHE A 184 3.06 -3.10 15.78
C PHE A 184 4.21 -2.47 16.57
N ILE A 185 4.71 -1.31 16.13
CA ILE A 185 5.81 -0.60 16.79
C ILE A 185 5.43 -0.19 18.21
N ARG A 186 4.22 0.35 18.41
CA ARG A 186 3.72 0.67 19.75
C ARG A 186 3.64 -0.56 20.66
N LYS A 187 3.28 -1.72 20.10
CA LYS A 187 3.25 -2.98 20.85
C LYS A 187 4.65 -3.44 21.24
N ILE A 188 5.64 -3.41 20.35
CA ILE A 188 7.02 -3.77 20.68
C ILE A 188 7.57 -2.87 21.78
N TYR A 189 7.47 -1.54 21.61
CA TYR A 189 8.00 -0.59 22.59
C TYR A 189 7.27 -0.61 23.94
N SER A 190 6.03 -1.10 24.00
CA SER A 190 5.31 -1.29 25.25
C SER A 190 5.73 -2.56 26.01
N VAL A 191 6.29 -3.56 25.33
CA VAL A 191 6.69 -4.85 25.91
C VAL A 191 8.15 -4.84 26.36
N VAL A 192 8.99 -4.06 25.70
CA VAL A 192 10.35 -3.77 26.16
C VAL A 192 10.26 -2.91 27.42
N LYS A 193 10.21 -3.58 28.58
CA LYS A 193 10.38 -2.92 29.88
C LYS A 193 11.80 -2.41 29.96
N VAL A 194 11.94 -1.15 30.38
CA VAL A 194 13.21 -0.57 30.79
C VAL A 194 13.56 -1.19 32.14
N ASP A 195 14.28 -2.31 32.11
CA ASP A 195 15.12 -2.72 33.23
C ASP A 195 16.51 -2.07 33.05
#